data_AF-A0A920VX80-F1
#
_entry.id   AF-A0A920VX80-F1
#
_cell.length_a   1.000
_cell.length_b   1.000
_cell.length_c   1.000
_cell.angle_alpha   90.00
_cell.angle_beta   90.00
_cell.angle_gamma   90.00
#
_symmetry.space_group_name_H-M   'P 1'
#
loop_
_entity.id
_entity.type
_entity.pdbx_description
1 polymer ?
#
loop_
_entity_poly.entity_id
_entity_poly.type
_entity_poly.pdbx_seq_one_letter_code
_entity_poly.pdbx_strand_id
1 'polypeptide(L)'
;MCISAVLSLLYLDDLSSEEIKILVYNTHGLPSAFVGDDPEERFPLIGEKTKTYQLSLLQEDFAHHELLLKNLSKESIAIRGNGNNNLFVHFVRDRV
;
A
#
# COMPACT_ATOMS: atom_id res chain seq x y z
N MET A 1 15.14 -4.76 -1.57
CA MET A 1 14.59 -6.10 -1.89
C MET A 1 13.13 -6.07 -2.38
N CYS A 2 12.50 -4.92 -2.58
CA CYS A 2 11.04 -4.85 -2.81
C CYS A 2 10.62 -4.79 -4.29
N ILE A 3 11.50 -4.34 -5.19
CA ILE A 3 11.14 -4.17 -6.61
C ILE A 3 11.23 -5.50 -7.37
N SER A 4 12.17 -6.40 -7.04
CA SER A 4 12.36 -7.62 -7.85
C SER A 4 11.20 -8.60 -7.72
N ALA A 5 10.58 -8.74 -6.53
CA ALA A 5 9.42 -9.61 -6.34
C ALA A 5 8.18 -9.09 -7.08
N VAL A 6 7.97 -7.76 -7.08
CA VAL A 6 6.88 -7.12 -7.84
C VAL A 6 7.12 -7.27 -9.34
N LEU A 7 8.35 -7.06 -9.81
CA LEU A 7 8.69 -7.21 -11.23
C LEU A 7 8.52 -8.66 -11.72
N SER A 8 8.81 -9.66 -10.89
CA SER A 8 8.59 -11.08 -11.21
C SER A 8 7.11 -11.45 -11.35
N LEU A 9 6.21 -10.84 -10.56
CA LEU A 9 4.76 -11.05 -10.67
C LEU A 9 4.20 -10.42 -11.95
N LEU A 10 4.74 -9.28 -12.37
CA LEU A 10 4.34 -8.60 -13.62
C LEU A 10 4.84 -9.30 -14.89
N TYR A 11 5.88 -10.15 -14.78
CA TYR A 11 6.50 -10.82 -15.92
C TYR A 11 5.77 -12.11 -16.37
N LEU A 12 4.72 -12.53 -15.63
CA LEU A 12 4.03 -13.80 -15.83
C LEU A 12 2.75 -13.70 -16.70
N ASP A 13 2.26 -12.49 -17.00
CA ASP A 13 1.08 -12.31 -17.84
C ASP A 13 1.47 -11.96 -19.29
N ASP A 14 0.83 -12.66 -20.22
CA ASP A 14 0.96 -12.53 -21.67
C ASP A 14 0.74 -11.07 -22.11
N LEU A 15 1.61 -10.53 -22.97
CA LEU A 15 1.70 -9.11 -23.32
C LEU A 15 0.44 -8.65 -24.10
N SER A 16 -0.64 -8.39 -23.39
CA SER A 16 -1.50 -7.26 -23.71
C SER A 16 -0.88 -6.01 -23.08
N SER A 17 -0.87 -4.90 -23.82
CA SER A 17 -0.28 -3.62 -23.39
C SER A 17 -1.16 -2.93 -22.34
N GLU A 18 -1.43 -3.58 -21.22
CA GLU A 18 -2.16 -2.97 -20.11
C GLU A 18 -1.23 -2.08 -19.28
N GLU A 19 -1.65 -0.83 -19.06
CA GLU A 19 -0.95 0.12 -18.19
C GLU A 19 -1.21 -0.25 -16.73
N ILE A 20 -0.13 -0.49 -15.96
CA ILE A 20 -0.22 -0.76 -14.53
C ILE A 20 0.22 0.47 -13.75
N LYS A 21 -0.66 0.98 -12.89
CA LYS A 21 -0.38 2.11 -12.00
C LYS A 21 0.08 1.61 -10.64
N ILE A 22 1.32 1.95 -10.32
CA ILE A 22 1.97 1.58 -9.05
C ILE A 22 2.20 2.84 -8.22
N LEU A 23 1.76 2.82 -6.97
CA LEU A 23 2.09 3.84 -5.96
C LEU A 23 3.21 3.34 -5.05
N VAL A 24 4.21 4.17 -4.82
CA VAL A 24 5.19 3.97 -3.74
C VAL A 24 5.14 5.20 -2.84
N TYR A 25 4.78 5.00 -1.57
CA TYR A 25 4.53 6.12 -0.68
C TYR A 25 4.92 5.82 0.77
N ASN A 26 5.68 6.73 1.37
CA ASN A 26 6.02 6.69 2.78
C ASN A 26 4.89 7.36 3.58
N THR A 27 4.25 6.61 4.48
CA THR A 27 3.08 7.06 5.23
C THR A 27 3.40 7.99 6.39
N HIS A 28 4.67 8.03 6.82
CA HIS A 28 5.10 8.72 8.04
C HIS A 28 4.31 8.23 9.29
N GLY A 29 4.06 6.92 9.38
CA GLY A 29 3.15 6.31 10.36
C GLY A 29 3.74 6.05 11.74
N LEU A 30 4.56 6.97 12.26
CA LEU A 30 5.03 6.92 13.65
C LEU A 30 3.86 7.16 14.63
N PRO A 31 3.95 6.66 15.88
CA PRO A 31 2.93 6.94 16.89
C PRO A 31 2.77 8.45 17.12
N SER A 32 1.55 8.92 17.35
CA SER A 32 1.24 10.37 17.47
C SER A 32 2.04 11.08 18.57
N ALA A 33 2.55 10.36 19.56
CA ALA A 33 3.45 10.91 20.58
C ALA A 33 4.81 11.43 20.02
N PHE A 34 5.17 11.03 18.81
CA PHE A 34 6.44 11.35 18.16
C PHE A 34 6.30 12.24 16.92
N VAL A 35 5.08 12.61 16.53
CA VAL A 35 4.79 13.38 15.32
C VAL A 35 3.84 14.53 15.61
N GLY A 36 3.95 15.61 14.83
CA GLY A 36 3.14 16.83 14.98
C GLY A 36 1.94 16.90 14.03
N ASP A 37 1.59 15.79 13.36
CA ASP A 37 0.45 15.71 12.45
C ASP A 37 -0.74 14.95 13.06
N ASP A 38 -1.84 14.85 12.30
CA ASP A 38 -3.05 14.12 12.69
C ASP A 38 -3.22 12.84 11.85
N PRO A 39 -2.82 11.68 12.40
CA PRO A 39 -3.00 10.40 11.73
C PRO A 39 -4.47 10.02 11.49
N GLU A 40 -5.40 10.46 12.35
CA GLU A 40 -6.84 10.16 12.21
C GLU A 40 -7.43 10.85 10.98
N GLU A 41 -6.91 12.01 10.59
CA GLU A 41 -7.27 12.68 9.33
C GLU A 41 -6.51 12.08 8.13
N ARG A 42 -5.19 11.86 8.28
CA ARG A 42 -4.31 11.52 7.16
C ARG A 42 -4.42 10.08 6.70
N PHE A 43 -4.47 9.10 7.61
CA PHE A 43 -4.46 7.68 7.24
C PHE A 43 -5.68 7.27 6.40
N PRO A 44 -6.89 7.76 6.70
CA PRO A 44 -8.03 7.59 5.80
C PRO A 44 -7.77 8.16 4.40
N LEU A 45 -7.22 9.37 4.29
CA LEU A 45 -6.91 10.00 3.00
C LEU A 45 -5.85 9.25 2.21
N ILE A 46 -4.83 8.72 2.89
CA ILE A 46 -3.82 7.84 2.28
C ILE A 46 -4.51 6.60 1.71
N GLY A 47 -5.34 5.92 2.51
CA GLY A 47 -6.12 4.75 2.09
C GLY A 47 -6.97 5.03 0.84
N GLU A 48 -7.74 6.12 0.83
CA GLU A 48 -8.55 6.55 -0.31
C GLU A 48 -7.70 6.77 -1.58
N LYS A 49 -6.52 7.41 -1.45
CA LYS A 49 -5.63 7.65 -2.59
C LYS A 49 -5.04 6.37 -3.18
N THR A 50 -4.91 5.28 -2.41
CA THR A 50 -4.42 4.01 -2.94
C THR A 50 -5.38 3.37 -3.95
N LYS A 51 -6.68 3.71 -3.92
CA LYS A 51 -7.71 3.08 -4.75
C LYS A 51 -7.57 3.37 -6.25
N THR A 52 -6.80 4.39 -6.62
CA THR A 52 -6.52 4.71 -8.03
C THR A 52 -5.33 3.94 -8.63
N TYR A 53 -4.73 3.04 -7.85
CA TYR A 53 -3.55 2.26 -8.22
C TYR A 53 -3.84 0.76 -8.05
N GLN A 54 -3.41 -0.06 -9.01
CA GLN A 54 -3.54 -1.52 -8.92
C GLN A 54 -2.62 -2.10 -7.83
N LEU A 55 -1.49 -1.45 -7.58
CA LEU A 55 -0.51 -1.83 -6.56
C LEU A 55 -0.05 -0.61 -5.78
N SER A 56 -0.12 -0.67 -4.45
CA SER A 56 0.49 0.35 -3.58
C SER A 56 1.51 -0.29 -2.63
N LEU A 57 2.71 0.30 -2.60
CA LEU A 57 3.81 -0.07 -1.71
C LEU A 57 3.96 1.02 -0.66
N LEU A 58 3.52 0.73 0.57
CA LEU A 58 3.49 1.71 1.65
C LEU A 58 4.59 1.42 2.67
N GLN A 59 5.37 2.46 3.01
CA GLN A 59 6.44 2.39 4.03
C GLN A 59 6.05 3.13 5.32
N GLU A 60 6.76 2.82 6.40
CA GLU A 60 6.62 3.44 7.73
C GLU A 60 5.23 3.35 8.38
N ASP A 61 4.38 2.41 7.98
CA ASP A 61 3.11 2.16 8.71
C ASP A 61 3.40 1.36 9.99
N PHE A 62 3.82 2.07 11.04
CA PHE A 62 4.20 1.49 12.33
C PHE A 62 3.02 1.41 13.30
N ALA A 63 2.25 2.49 13.44
CA ALA A 63 1.31 2.67 14.55
C ALA A 63 -0.18 2.76 14.16
N HIS A 64 -0.50 3.04 12.90
CA HIS A 64 -1.86 3.44 12.47
C HIS A 64 -2.45 2.48 11.43
N HIS A 65 -1.96 1.24 11.40
CA HIS A 65 -2.29 0.23 10.40
C HIS A 65 -3.80 -0.01 10.26
N GLU A 66 -4.52 -0.12 11.38
CA GLU A 66 -5.96 -0.36 11.39
C GLU A 66 -6.76 0.80 10.77
N LEU A 67 -6.28 2.04 10.90
CA LEU A 67 -6.89 3.20 10.23
C LEU A 67 -6.69 3.13 8.73
N LEU A 68 -5.50 2.72 8.27
CA LEU A 68 -5.23 2.50 6.86
C LEU A 68 -6.16 1.42 6.30
N LEU A 69 -6.21 0.23 6.92
CA LEU A 69 -6.97 -0.92 6.44
C LEU A 69 -8.46 -0.64 6.26
N LYS A 70 -9.07 0.11 7.19
CA LYS A 70 -10.50 0.47 7.13
C LYS A 70 -10.86 1.32 5.91
N ASN A 71 -9.89 1.98 5.31
CA ASN A 71 -10.08 2.93 4.21
C ASN A 71 -9.51 2.42 2.86
N LEU A 72 -9.08 1.16 2.81
CA LEU A 72 -8.74 0.49 1.55
C LEU A 72 -10.00 0.05 0.79
N SER A 73 -9.86 -0.37 -0.47
CA SER A 73 -10.97 -1.01 -1.17
C SER A 73 -11.33 -2.33 -0.49
N LYS A 74 -12.60 -2.73 -0.54
CA LYS A 74 -13.05 -4.00 0.08
C LYS A 74 -12.46 -5.23 -0.61
N GLU A 75 -12.12 -5.07 -1.88
CA GLU A 75 -11.55 -6.07 -2.78
C GLU A 75 -10.03 -6.17 -2.64
N SER A 76 -9.43 -5.24 -1.90
CA SER A 76 -8.00 -5.15 -1.70
C SER A 76 -7.46 -6.26 -0.80
N ILE A 77 -6.27 -6.74 -1.14
CA ILE A 77 -5.47 -7.61 -0.27
C ILE A 77 -4.31 -6.78 0.27
N ALA A 78 -4.26 -6.63 1.60
CA ALA A 78 -3.16 -5.97 2.30
C ALA A 78 -2.24 -7.00 2.95
N ILE A 79 -0.94 -6.93 2.65
CA ILE A 79 0.09 -7.81 3.20
C ILE A 79 1.12 -6.94 3.91
N ARG A 80 1.32 -7.16 5.21
CA ARG A 80 2.40 -6.54 5.99
C ARG A 80 3.69 -7.36 5.84
N GLY A 81 4.76 -6.70 5.44
CA GLY A 81 6.10 -7.28 5.33
C GLY A 81 6.66 -7.68 6.70
N ASN A 82 7.56 -8.66 6.69
CA ASN A 82 8.07 -9.36 7.88
C ASN A 82 8.50 -8.40 9.01
N GLY A 83 8.27 -8.81 10.27
CA GLY A 83 8.36 -8.01 11.51
C GLY A 83 9.70 -7.39 11.88
N ASN A 84 10.67 -7.32 10.96
CA ASN A 84 11.93 -6.59 11.08
C ASN A 84 12.24 -5.68 9.87
N ASN A 85 11.41 -5.66 8.82
CA ASN A 85 11.54 -4.77 7.64
C ASN A 85 10.14 -4.53 7.06
N ASN A 86 9.48 -3.47 7.53
CA ASN A 86 8.06 -3.18 7.29
C ASN A 86 7.84 -2.67 5.85
N LEU A 87 7.46 -3.57 4.95
CA LEU A 87 6.93 -3.21 3.63
C LEU A 87 5.46 -3.62 3.56
N PHE A 88 4.54 -2.67 3.39
CA PHE A 88 3.16 -3.02 3.09
C PHE A 88 2.94 -3.10 1.61
N VAL A 89 2.32 -4.20 1.19
CA VAL A 89 1.91 -4.43 -0.19
C VAL A 89 0.40 -4.47 -0.21
N HIS A 90 -0.21 -3.51 -0.90
CA HIS A 90 -1.63 -3.43 -1.16
C HIS A 90 -1.88 -3.83 -2.62
N PHE A 91 -2.53 -4.96 -2.83
CA PHE A 91 -2.86 -5.51 -4.15
C PHE A 91 -4.36 -5.39 -4.38
N VAL A 92 -4.75 -4.63 -5.40
CA VAL A 92 -6.14 -4.57 -5.88
C VAL A 92 -6.20 -5.36 -7.17
N ARG A 93 -6.98 -6.46 -7.17
CA ARG A 93 -7.27 -7.21 -8.39
C ARG A 93 -8.59 -6.71 -8.95
N ASP A 94 -8.53 -5.88 -9.99
CA ASP A 94 -9.73 -5.61 -10.79
C ASP A 94 -10.15 -6.91 -11.48
N ARG A 95 -11.39 -7.35 -11.26
CA ARG A 95 -12.02 -8.32 -12.15
C ARG A 95 -12.64 -7.53 -13.30
N VAL A 96 -12.12 -7.81 -14.48
CA VAL A 96 -12.58 -7.43 -15.83
C VAL A 96 -14.09 -7.23 -15.92
#